data_AF-A0A9Q3LSL2-F1
#
_entry.id   AF-A0A9Q3LSL2-F1
#
_cell.length_a   1.000
_cell.length_b   1.000
_cell.length_c   1.000
_cell.angle_alpha   90.00
_cell.angle_beta   90.00
_cell.angle_gamma   90.00
#
_symmetry.space_group_name_H-M   'P 1'
#
loop_
_entity.id
_entity.type
_entity.pdbx_description
1 polymer ?
#
loop_
_entity_poly.entity_id
_entity_poly.type
_entity_poly.pdbx_seq_one_letter_code
_entity_poly.pdbx_strand_id
1 'polypeptide(L)'
;MPIHFPTTLLIEEGRDAGGAALRLECESITVATGGITADGVEVRQLLALNWTPRHLSFESDGQAYSFDIKGVAVIRPSHAIFPFA
;
A
#
# COMPACT_ATOMS: atom_id res chain seq x y z
N MET A 1 15.90 -7.52 1.48
CA MET A 1 14.55 -6.97 1.21
C MET A 1 13.71 -8.12 0.73
N PRO A 2 12.76 -8.64 1.54
CA PRO A 2 11.83 -9.65 1.06
C PRO A 2 10.89 -9.04 0.02
N ILE A 3 10.62 -9.81 -1.04
CA ILE A 3 9.57 -9.53 -2.03
C ILE A 3 8.41 -10.47 -1.75
N HIS A 4 7.20 -9.94 -1.79
CA HIS A 4 5.94 -10.63 -1.59
C HIS A 4 5.12 -10.55 -2.88
N PHE A 5 4.28 -11.56 -3.12
CA PHE A 5 3.42 -11.63 -4.31
C PHE A 5 1.94 -11.73 -3.92
N PRO A 6 1.40 -10.74 -3.18
CA PRO A 6 -0.01 -10.69 -2.87
C PRO A 6 -0.81 -10.35 -4.12
N THR A 7 -2.09 -10.74 -4.15
CA THR A 7 -3.02 -10.32 -5.22
C THR A 7 -3.54 -8.90 -5.01
N THR A 8 -3.64 -8.46 -3.75
CA THR A 8 -4.15 -7.15 -3.40
C THR A 8 -3.45 -6.56 -2.18
N LEU A 9 -3.50 -5.24 -2.06
CA LEU A 9 -3.18 -4.50 -0.85
C LEU A 9 -4.35 -3.59 -0.47
N LEU A 10 -4.50 -3.35 0.84
CA LEU A 10 -5.47 -2.42 1.40
C LEU A 10 -4.73 -1.23 1.98
N ILE A 11 -5.16 -0.03 1.62
CA ILE A 11 -4.75 1.22 2.26
C ILE A 11 -5.93 1.85 2.98
N GLU A 12 -5.67 2.46 4.13
CA GLU A 12 -6.69 3.07 4.99
C GLU A 12 -6.22 4.42 5.53
N GLU A 13 -7.16 5.35 5.73
CA GLU A 13 -6.92 6.68 6.30
C GLU A 13 -6.48 6.60 7.78
N GLY A 14 -6.87 5.53 8.47
CA GLY A 14 -6.56 5.20 9.85
C GLY A 14 -7.00 3.76 10.16
N ARG A 15 -6.62 3.22 11.33
CA ARG A 15 -7.02 1.87 11.77
C ARG A 15 -8.43 1.83 12.39
N ASP A 16 -9.09 2.96 12.48
CA ASP A 16 -10.37 3.16 13.13
C ASP A 16 -11.56 2.83 12.23
N ALA A 17 -12.60 2.25 12.84
CA ALA A 17 -13.81 1.88 12.13
C ALA A 17 -14.56 3.14 11.65
N GLY A 18 -14.55 3.38 10.34
CA GLY A 18 -15.20 4.52 9.69
C GLY A 18 -14.28 5.38 8.83
N GLY A 19 -12.96 5.15 8.90
CA GLY A 19 -12.00 5.78 7.99
C GLY A 19 -12.16 5.32 6.55
N ALA A 20 -11.74 6.16 5.60
CA ALA A 20 -11.75 5.78 4.20
C ALA A 20 -10.75 4.64 3.93
N ALA A 21 -11.10 3.72 3.03
CA ALA A 21 -10.28 2.58 2.67
C ALA A 21 -10.33 2.33 1.16
N LEU A 22 -9.22 1.90 0.59
CA LEU A 22 -9.11 1.53 -0.83
C LEU A 22 -8.30 0.24 -0.96
N ARG A 23 -8.88 -0.74 -1.65
CA ARG A 23 -8.20 -1.98 -2.04
C ARG A 23 -7.70 -1.84 -3.47
N LEU A 24 -6.43 -2.20 -3.68
CA LEU A 24 -5.75 -2.14 -4.95
C LEU A 24 -5.26 -3.54 -5.31
N GLU A 25 -5.38 -3.90 -6.58
CA GLU A 25 -4.60 -5.00 -7.13
C GLU A 25 -3.12 -4.59 -7.18
N CYS A 26 -2.24 -5.57 -7.01
CA CYS A 26 -0.79 -5.38 -7.14
C CYS A 26 -0.15 -6.69 -7.62
N GLU A 27 0.97 -6.57 -8.31
CA GLU A 27 1.74 -7.73 -8.78
C GLU A 27 2.78 -8.18 -7.75
N SER A 28 3.42 -7.21 -7.09
CA SER A 28 4.40 -7.49 -6.04
C SER A 28 4.54 -6.35 -5.05
N ILE A 29 4.99 -6.70 -3.85
CA ILE A 29 5.29 -5.76 -2.78
C ILE A 29 6.70 -6.04 -2.26
N THR A 30 7.51 -4.99 -2.15
CA THR A 30 8.82 -5.07 -1.50
C THR A 30 8.84 -4.25 -0.23
N VAL A 31 9.27 -4.86 0.87
CA VAL A 31 9.35 -4.19 2.18
C VAL A 31 10.81 -3.83 2.49
N ALA A 32 11.09 -2.53 2.56
CA ALA A 32 12.42 -1.95 2.80
C ALA A 32 12.46 -1.16 4.10
N THR A 33 13.66 -0.82 4.59
CA THR A 33 13.83 -0.05 5.85
C THR A 33 13.11 1.31 5.82
N GLY A 34 12.94 1.93 4.65
CA GLY A 34 12.30 3.24 4.50
C GLY A 34 10.80 3.21 4.19
N GLY A 35 10.22 2.04 3.92
CA GLY A 35 8.84 1.91 3.51
C GLY A 35 8.58 0.72 2.60
N ILE A 36 7.39 0.75 2.00
CA ILE A 36 6.87 -0.30 1.13
C ILE A 36 6.84 0.21 -0.29
N THR A 37 7.26 -0.63 -1.21
CA THR A 37 7.09 -0.42 -2.64
C THR A 37 6.06 -1.39 -3.17
N ALA A 38 5.06 -0.91 -3.91
CA ALA A 38 4.09 -1.74 -4.61
C ALA A 38 4.20 -1.53 -6.12
N ASP A 39 4.33 -2.64 -6.85
CA ASP A 39 4.37 -2.71 -8.31
C ASP A 39 3.04 -3.29 -8.84
N GLY A 40 2.67 -2.90 -10.05
CA GLY A 40 1.44 -3.36 -10.71
C GLY A 40 0.15 -2.72 -10.16
N VAL A 41 0.26 -1.61 -9.43
CA VAL A 41 -0.91 -0.89 -8.88
C VAL A 41 -1.52 0.07 -9.90
N GLU A 42 -2.84 0.21 -9.91
CA GLU A 42 -3.54 1.23 -10.70
C GLU A 42 -3.38 2.62 -10.06
N VAL A 43 -2.30 3.32 -10.42
CA VAL A 43 -1.93 4.59 -9.79
C VAL A 43 -2.95 5.71 -9.97
N ARG A 44 -3.86 5.63 -10.96
CA ARG A 44 -4.94 6.63 -11.09
C ARG A 44 -5.87 6.62 -9.88
N GLN A 45 -6.10 5.46 -9.28
CA GLN A 45 -6.90 5.37 -8.05
C GLN A 45 -6.16 6.03 -6.87
N LEU A 46 -4.83 5.88 -6.80
CA LEU A 46 -3.98 6.54 -5.80
C LEU A 46 -3.95 8.07 -5.96
N LEU A 47 -3.87 8.56 -7.21
CA LEU A 47 -3.88 10.00 -7.51
C LEU A 47 -5.25 10.65 -7.29
N ALA A 48 -6.32 9.85 -7.32
CA ALA A 48 -7.70 10.32 -7.08
C ALA A 48 -8.08 10.37 -5.59
N LEU A 49 -7.18 9.97 -4.68
CA LEU A 49 -7.43 10.01 -3.24
C LEU A 49 -7.64 11.46 -2.76
N ASN A 50 -8.72 11.67 -2.01
CA ASN A 50 -8.99 12.92 -1.29
C ASN A 50 -8.64 12.84 0.21
N TRP A 51 -7.97 11.76 0.62
CA TRP A 51 -7.48 11.50 1.98
C TRP A 51 -6.05 10.96 1.93
N THR A 52 -5.35 10.99 3.06
CA THR A 52 -3.95 10.52 3.16
C THR A 52 -3.90 9.12 3.76
N PRO A 53 -3.35 8.11 3.07
CA PRO A 53 -3.14 6.79 3.65
C PRO A 53 -2.22 6.82 4.87
N ARG A 54 -2.68 6.20 5.95
CA ARG A 54 -1.91 6.05 7.20
C ARG A 54 -1.66 4.60 7.56
N HIS A 55 -2.42 3.68 6.98
CA HIS A 55 -2.24 2.25 7.19
C HIS A 55 -2.20 1.49 5.87
N LEU A 56 -1.36 0.46 5.80
CA LEU A 56 -1.28 -0.46 4.68
C LEU A 56 -1.22 -1.90 5.18
N SER A 57 -2.06 -2.76 4.63
CA SER A 57 -2.07 -4.20 4.90
C SER A 57 -2.19 -5.05 3.65
N PHE A 58 -1.67 -6.27 3.69
CA PHE A 58 -1.79 -7.27 2.62
C PHE A 58 -1.59 -8.68 3.19
N GLU A 59 -1.99 -9.69 2.43
CA GLU A 59 -1.74 -11.10 2.74
C GLU A 59 -0.87 -11.72 1.65
N SER A 60 0.20 -12.40 2.04
CA SER A 60 1.08 -13.16 1.15
C SER A 60 1.46 -14.47 1.82
N ASP A 61 1.37 -15.58 1.07
CA ASP A 61 1.80 -16.90 1.53
C ASP A 61 1.15 -17.35 2.87
N GLY A 62 -0.12 -16.97 3.05
CA GLY A 62 -0.88 -17.28 4.29
C GLY A 62 -0.49 -16.43 5.50
N GLN A 63 0.37 -15.42 5.31
CA GLN A 63 0.75 -14.48 6.36
C GLN A 63 0.16 -13.09 6.08
N ALA A 64 -0.44 -12.51 7.12
CA ALA A 64 -0.93 -11.14 7.10
C ALA A 64 0.19 -10.17 7.51
N TYR A 65 0.29 -9.07 6.75
CA TYR A 65 1.23 -7.98 6.97
C TYR A 65 0.46 -6.68 7.17
N SER A 66 0.94 -5.83 8.06
CA SER A 66 0.25 -4.60 8.48
C SER A 66 1.29 -3.58 8.93
N PHE A 67 1.23 -2.38 8.35
CA PHE A 67 2.25 -1.34 8.54
C PHE A 67 1.61 0.05 8.65
N ASP A 68 2.17 0.88 9.53
CA ASP A 68 1.83 2.29 9.59
C ASP A 68 2.70 3.08 8.61
N ILE A 69 2.06 3.93 7.82
CA ILE A 69 2.66 4.68 6.72
C ILE A 69 2.34 6.17 6.86
N LYS A 70 3.14 7.03 6.22
CA LYS A 70 2.94 8.50 6.25
C LYS A 70 2.26 9.07 5.00
N GLY A 71 1.87 8.21 4.07
CA GLY A 71 1.20 8.58 2.82
C GLY A 71 1.62 7.68 1.67
N VAL A 72 1.43 8.18 0.45
CA VAL A 72 1.81 7.50 -0.79
C VAL A 72 2.49 8.48 -1.74
N ALA A 73 3.51 8.01 -2.46
CA ALA A 73 4.16 8.71 -3.54
C ALA A 73 4.11 7.85 -4.82
N VAL A 74 3.53 8.38 -5.90
CA VAL A 74 3.51 7.73 -7.21
C VAL A 74 4.78 8.10 -7.97
N ILE A 75 5.57 7.10 -8.38
CA ILE A 75 6.88 7.34 -9.01
C ILE A 75 6.86 6.97 -10.50
N ARG A 76 6.05 5.98 -10.89
CA ARG A 76 5.83 5.55 -12.29
C ARG A 76 4.38 5.09 -12.48
N PRO A 77 3.90 4.92 -13.73
CA PRO A 77 2.49 4.59 -14.03
C PRO A 77 1.91 3.33 -13.39
N SER A 78 2.74 2.47 -12.78
CA SER A 78 2.32 1.24 -12.10
C SER A 78 3.06 1.01 -10.77
N HIS A 79 3.69 2.05 -10.23
CA HIS A 79 4.62 1.93 -9.10
C HIS A 79 4.37 3.01 -8.06
N ALA A 80 4.09 2.59 -6.84
CA ALA A 80 3.85 3.46 -5.70
C ALA A 80 4.78 3.12 -4.52
N ILE A 81 5.22 4.14 -3.81
CA ILE A 81 5.94 4.00 -2.55
C ILE A 81 5.06 4.49 -1.40
N PHE A 82 5.03 3.71 -0.33
CA PHE A 82 4.36 4.02 0.94
C PHE A 82 5.44 4.12 2.02
N PRO A 83 5.95 5.32 2.31
CA PRO A 83 6.97 5.51 3.33
C PRO A 83 6.43 5.15 4.71
N PHE A 84 7.25 4.52 5.56
CA PHE A 84 6.86 4.25 6.94
C PHE A 84 6.69 5.52 7.77
N ALA A 85 5.75 5.47 8.72
CA ALA A 85 5.53 6.54 9.70
C ALA A 85 6.74 6.72 10.63
#